data_AF-A0A1H4F5P9-F1
#
_entry.id   AF-A0A1H4F5P9-F1
#
_cell.length_a   1.000
_cell.length_b   1.000
_cell.length_c   1.000
_cell.angle_alpha   90.00
_cell.angle_beta   90.00
_cell.angle_gamma   90.00
#
_symmetry.space_group_name_H-M   'P 1'
#
loop_
_entity.id
_entity.type
_entity.pdbx_description
1 polymer ?
#
loop_
_entity_poly.entity_id
_entity_poly.type
_entity_poly.pdbx_seq_one_letter_code
_entity_poly.pdbx_strand_id
1 'polypeptide(L)'
;MAESILLTAARVSTFDGDKLLTGASGFFFLRDERLFFVTSRHVVVDAPTKHFPNRLEIELHTDAVDLTQASVLSVWLYVDGKSMWRQGSDTGGEIDVATIELDRAALPPSVAMHTFTPAHLQSMLDEVEVPDGHPNSPAYGHLKLPHLN
;
A
#
# COMPACT_ATOMS: atom_id res chain seq x y z
N MET A 1 -20.20 -9.50 -7.95
CA MET A 1 -18.87 -9.66 -7.33
C MET A 1 -18.39 -8.26 -7.00
N ALA A 2 -17.95 -7.99 -5.77
CA ALA A 2 -17.19 -6.77 -5.52
C ALA A 2 -15.90 -6.82 -6.35
N GLU A 3 -15.49 -5.70 -6.93
CA GLU A 3 -14.25 -5.64 -7.71
C GLU A 3 -13.05 -5.96 -6.79
N SER A 4 -12.16 -6.86 -7.23
CA SER A 4 -11.00 -7.35 -6.46
C SER A 4 -10.12 -6.22 -5.90
N ILE A 5 -10.08 -5.07 -6.58
CA ILE A 5 -9.32 -3.88 -6.18
C ILE A 5 -9.78 -3.31 -4.83
N LEU A 6 -11.07 -3.39 -4.51
CA LEU A 6 -11.66 -2.89 -3.26
C LEU A 6 -11.23 -3.71 -2.04
N LEU A 7 -10.84 -4.97 -2.24
CA LEU A 7 -10.34 -5.85 -1.18
C LEU A 7 -8.81 -5.85 -1.11
N THR A 8 -8.13 -5.16 -2.03
CA THR A 8 -6.66 -5.13 -2.09
C THR A 8 -6.09 -3.88 -1.43
N ALA A 9 -6.79 -2.75 -1.55
CA ALA A 9 -6.45 -1.50 -0.88
C ALA A 9 -7.25 -1.34 0.42
N ALA A 10 -6.62 -0.82 1.47
CA ALA A 10 -7.27 -0.50 2.73
C ALA A 10 -7.06 0.97 3.09
N ARG A 11 -8.11 1.56 3.68
CA ARG A 11 -8.01 2.85 4.35
C ARG A 11 -7.20 2.71 5.62
N VAL A 12 -6.38 3.71 5.91
CA VAL A 12 -5.67 3.81 7.18
C VAL A 12 -5.91 5.16 7.84
N SER A 13 -5.86 5.16 9.16
CA SER A 13 -5.88 6.35 9.99
C SER A 13 -4.68 6.32 10.93
N THR A 14 -4.02 7.46 11.09
CA THR A 14 -2.82 7.58 11.91
C THR A 14 -3.12 8.32 13.21
N PHE A 15 -2.47 7.91 14.29
CA PHE A 15 -2.76 8.40 15.63
C PHE A 15 -1.50 8.76 16.41
N ASP A 16 -1.61 9.76 17.28
CA ASP A 16 -0.70 10.01 18.39
C ASP A 16 -1.47 9.89 19.71
N GLY A 17 -1.41 8.69 20.30
CA GLY A 17 -2.23 8.32 21.46
C GLY A 17 -3.69 8.22 21.02
N ASP A 18 -4.59 8.95 21.67
CA ASP A 18 -6.00 8.96 21.29
C ASP A 18 -6.32 10.01 20.20
N LYS A 19 -5.33 10.81 19.80
CA LYS A 19 -5.51 11.88 18.81
C LYS A 19 -5.39 11.33 17.39
N LEU A 20 -6.47 11.43 16.63
CA LEU A 20 -6.45 11.23 15.18
C LEU A 20 -5.61 12.33 14.49
N LEU A 21 -4.72 11.92 13.58
CA LEU A 21 -3.86 12.83 12.82
C LEU A 21 -4.32 12.95 11.36
N THR A 22 -4.10 11.91 10.56
CA THR A 22 -4.40 11.92 9.12
C THR A 22 -4.98 10.59 8.65
N GLY A 23 -5.69 10.62 7.53
CA GLY A 23 -6.10 9.43 6.79
C GLY A 23 -5.22 9.22 5.57
N ALA A 24 -4.98 7.97 5.21
CA ALA A 24 -4.28 7.59 3.98
C ALA A 24 -4.82 6.24 3.47
N SER A 25 -4.12 5.66 2.51
CA SER A 25 -4.39 4.33 2.00
C SER A 25 -3.11 3.51 1.91
N GLY A 26 -3.28 2.20 1.76
CA GLY A 26 -2.20 1.28 1.44
C GLY A 26 -2.79 -0.02 0.90
N PHE A 27 -1.95 -1.03 0.72
CA PHE A 27 -2.36 -2.32 0.20
C PHE A 27 -1.62 -3.47 0.87
N PHE A 28 -2.15 -4.68 0.71
CA PHE A 28 -1.54 -5.89 1.26
C PHE A 28 -0.60 -6.56 0.26
N PHE A 29 0.55 -7.01 0.73
CA PHE A 29 1.54 -7.73 -0.05
C PHE A 29 1.97 -8.99 0.69
N LEU A 30 1.92 -10.14 0.03
CA LEU A 30 2.32 -11.43 0.56
C LEU A 30 3.62 -11.88 -0.09
N ARG A 31 4.62 -12.21 0.73
CA ARG A 31 5.89 -12.77 0.27
C ARG A 31 6.37 -13.81 1.26
N ASP A 32 6.69 -15.01 0.76
CA ASP A 32 7.23 -16.10 1.57
C ASP A 32 6.39 -16.36 2.84
N GLU A 33 5.06 -16.44 2.68
CA GLU A 33 4.04 -16.56 3.74
C GLU A 33 3.88 -15.37 4.71
N ARG A 34 4.73 -14.35 4.59
CA ARG A 34 4.69 -13.14 5.42
C ARG A 34 3.80 -12.08 4.78
N LEU A 35 2.90 -11.55 5.59
CA LEU A 35 1.97 -10.50 5.19
C LEU A 35 2.56 -9.14 5.53
N PHE A 36 2.53 -8.25 4.55
CA PHE A 36 2.95 -6.86 4.70
C PHE A 36 1.80 -5.94 4.34
N PHE A 37 1.70 -4.84 5.07
CA PHE A 37 0.95 -3.68 4.66
C PHE A 37 1.91 -2.64 4.09
N VAL A 38 1.63 -2.17 2.88
CA VAL A 38 2.47 -1.20 2.15
C VAL A 38 1.72 0.12 2.04
N THR A 39 2.37 1.21 2.41
CA THR A 39 1.84 2.58 2.30
C THR A 39 2.98 3.56 2.01
N SER A 40 2.68 4.84 1.85
CA SER A 40 3.71 5.86 1.68
C SER A 40 4.47 6.09 2.99
N ARG A 41 5.77 6.40 2.89
CA ARG A 41 6.60 6.69 4.06
C ARG A 41 6.07 7.89 4.84
N HIS A 42 5.63 8.94 4.15
CA HIS A 42 5.12 10.14 4.81
C HIS A 42 3.91 9.88 5.71
N VAL A 43 3.19 8.76 5.52
CA VAL A 43 2.06 8.36 6.38
C VAL A 43 2.55 7.93 7.76
N VAL A 44 3.70 7.27 7.85
CA VAL A 44 4.25 6.74 9.11
C VAL A 44 5.30 7.66 9.73
N VAL A 45 5.96 8.50 8.92
CA VAL A 45 6.86 9.55 9.40
C VAL A 45 7.03 10.67 8.36
N ASP A 46 6.78 11.92 8.77
CA ASP A 46 7.08 13.09 7.96
C ASP A 46 7.59 14.25 8.83
N ALA A 47 8.91 14.39 8.88
CA ALA A 47 9.58 15.40 9.70
C ALA A 47 9.30 16.85 9.26
N PRO A 48 9.32 17.20 7.95
CA PRO A 48 8.91 18.51 7.46
C PRO A 48 7.56 19.00 8.00
N THR A 49 6.54 18.14 8.03
CA THR A 49 5.19 18.49 8.52
C THR A 49 4.98 18.20 10.00
N LYS A 50 6.00 17.66 10.68
CA LYS A 50 5.97 17.21 12.09
C LYS A 50 4.91 16.14 12.34
N HIS A 51 4.71 15.24 11.38
CA HIS A 51 3.81 14.10 11.48
C HIS A 51 4.58 12.87 11.98
N PHE A 52 4.32 12.48 13.23
CA PHE A 52 4.98 11.37 13.92
C PHE A 52 3.97 10.50 14.68
N PRO A 53 3.10 9.76 13.96
CA PRO A 53 2.13 8.89 14.60
C PRO A 53 2.81 7.78 15.42
N ASN A 54 2.25 7.44 16.57
CA ASN A 54 2.68 6.26 17.32
C ASN A 54 2.00 4.98 16.84
N ARG A 55 0.83 5.10 16.20
CA ARG A 55 0.01 3.98 15.75
C ARG A 55 -0.71 4.28 14.44
N LEU A 56 -0.97 3.22 13.70
CA LEU A 56 -1.74 3.20 12.49
C LEU A 56 -2.88 2.19 12.63
N GLU A 57 -4.09 2.59 12.26
CA GLU A 57 -5.27 1.74 12.23
C GLU A 57 -5.65 1.44 10.79
N ILE A 58 -5.78 0.14 10.48
CA ILE A 58 -6.11 -0.38 9.16
C ILE A 58 -7.56 -0.85 9.18
N GLU A 59 -8.37 -0.33 8.27
CA GLU A 59 -9.74 -0.80 8.07
C GLU A 59 -9.73 -2.08 7.22
N LEU A 60 -10.32 -3.14 7.76
CA LEU A 60 -10.35 -4.49 7.19
C LEU A 60 -11.80 -4.92 6.96
N HIS A 61 -12.21 -5.06 5.70
CA HIS A 61 -13.51 -5.61 5.37
C HIS A 61 -13.61 -7.06 5.85
N THR A 62 -14.74 -7.42 6.45
CA THR A 62 -15.00 -8.78 6.98
C THR A 62 -16.05 -9.54 6.18
N ASP A 63 -16.59 -8.91 5.15
CA ASP A 63 -17.52 -9.51 4.20
C ASP A 63 -17.16 -9.02 2.79
N ALA A 64 -17.04 -9.94 1.83
CA ALA A 64 -16.65 -9.63 0.45
C ALA A 64 -17.81 -9.10 -0.41
N VAL A 65 -19.04 -9.14 0.11
CA VAL A 65 -20.27 -8.67 -0.55
C VAL A 65 -20.76 -7.38 0.12
N ASP A 66 -20.77 -7.36 1.45
CA ASP A 66 -21.15 -6.20 2.25
C ASP A 66 -19.92 -5.48 2.82
N LEU A 67 -19.34 -4.59 2.02
CA LEU A 67 -18.14 -3.83 2.38
C LEU A 67 -18.35 -2.85 3.55
N THR A 68 -19.60 -2.64 4.01
CA THR A 68 -19.86 -1.86 5.22
C THR A 68 -19.51 -2.62 6.50
N GLN A 69 -19.41 -3.96 6.41
CA GLN A 69 -18.88 -4.78 7.49
C GLN A 69 -17.36 -4.72 7.46
N ALA A 70 -16.82 -3.97 8.41
CA ALA A 70 -15.39 -3.79 8.59
C ALA A 70 -15.01 -3.91 10.06
N SER A 71 -13.75 -4.25 10.27
CA SER A 71 -13.06 -4.27 11.55
C SER A 71 -11.81 -3.41 11.45
N VAL A 72 -11.24 -3.04 12.58
CA VAL A 72 -10.03 -2.23 12.62
C VAL A 72 -8.90 -3.04 13.22
N LEU A 73 -7.81 -3.19 12.47
CA LEU A 73 -6.54 -3.69 13.00
C LEU A 73 -5.69 -2.50 13.43
N SER A 74 -5.33 -2.47 14.71
CA SER A 74 -4.48 -1.43 15.28
C SER A 74 -3.04 -1.89 15.35
N VAL A 75 -2.11 -1.11 14.79
CA VAL A 75 -0.69 -1.46 14.68
C VAL A 75 0.18 -0.35 15.28
N TRP A 76 1.04 -0.71 16.23
CA TRP A 76 2.05 0.21 16.76
C TRP A 76 3.16 0.41 15.73
N LEU A 77 3.49 1.67 15.43
CA LEU A 77 4.56 2.02 14.52
C LEU A 77 5.93 2.01 15.19
N TYR A 78 5.96 2.16 16.51
CA TYR A 78 7.17 2.15 17.32
C TYR A 78 6.98 1.33 18.60
N VAL A 79 7.91 0.41 18.87
CA VAL A 79 7.96 -0.40 20.08
C VAL A 79 9.39 -0.36 20.61
N ASP A 80 9.56 -0.04 21.90
CA ASP A 80 10.87 0.08 22.55
C ASP A 80 11.85 1.00 21.78
N GLY A 81 11.34 2.09 21.20
CA GLY A 81 12.11 3.05 20.41
C GLY A 81 12.53 2.55 19.02
N LYS A 82 12.08 1.37 18.58
CA LYS A 82 12.36 0.81 17.25
C LYS A 82 11.14 0.92 16.36
N SER A 83 11.35 1.22 15.08
CA SER A 83 10.27 1.20 14.10
C SER A 83 9.81 -0.24 13.84
N MET A 84 8.50 -0.46 13.82
CA MET A 84 7.87 -1.71 13.39
C MET A 84 7.63 -1.75 11.88
N TRP A 85 8.06 -0.69 11.18
CA TRP A 85 8.00 -0.55 9.75
C TRP A 85 9.41 -0.41 9.16
N ARG A 86 9.53 -0.76 7.88
CA ARG A 86 10.77 -0.69 7.10
C ARG A 86 10.58 0.26 5.93
N GLN A 87 11.60 1.07 5.70
CA GLN A 87 11.70 2.03 4.62
C GLN A 87 12.06 1.32 3.29
N GLY A 88 11.43 1.72 2.19
CA GLY A 88 11.85 1.34 0.85
C GLY A 88 12.96 2.24 0.32
N SER A 89 13.89 1.64 -0.45
CA SER A 89 15.02 2.33 -1.09
C SER A 89 15.26 1.79 -2.51
N ASP A 90 15.75 2.65 -3.41
CA ASP A 90 16.26 2.30 -4.73
C ASP A 90 17.71 2.78 -4.93
N THR A 91 18.21 2.77 -6.18
CA THR A 91 19.57 3.23 -6.51
C THR A 91 19.77 4.73 -6.28
N GLY A 92 18.70 5.52 -6.23
CA GLY A 92 18.68 6.94 -5.89
C GLY A 92 18.55 7.23 -4.39
N GLY A 93 18.34 6.21 -3.56
CA GLY A 93 18.25 6.32 -2.11
C GLY A 93 16.86 5.96 -1.56
N GLU A 94 16.46 6.57 -0.45
CA GLU A 94 15.16 6.29 0.16
C GLU A 94 14.01 6.84 -0.69
N ILE A 95 13.01 6.01 -0.95
CA ILE A 95 11.79 6.37 -1.69
C ILE A 95 10.60 6.55 -0.75
N ASP A 96 9.49 7.15 -1.19
CA ASP A 96 8.33 7.37 -0.33
C ASP A 96 7.45 6.12 -0.15
N VAL A 97 8.06 5.03 0.35
CA VAL A 97 7.40 3.74 0.59
C VAL A 97 7.79 3.19 1.96
N ALA A 98 6.80 2.76 2.73
CA ALA A 98 6.97 2.05 3.99
C ALA A 98 6.24 0.71 3.95
N THR A 99 6.86 -0.31 4.56
CA THR A 99 6.28 -1.65 4.72
C THR A 99 6.17 -1.99 6.20
N ILE A 100 5.00 -2.44 6.62
CA ILE A 100 4.71 -2.89 7.99
C ILE A 100 4.42 -4.37 7.91
N GLU A 101 5.14 -5.19 8.66
CA GLU A 101 4.83 -6.62 8.74
C GLU A 101 3.65 -6.84 9.68
N LEU A 102 2.63 -7.57 9.21
CA LEU A 102 1.43 -7.85 9.99
C LEU A 102 1.48 -9.28 10.53
N ASP A 103 1.16 -9.44 11.81
CA ASP A 103 0.91 -10.75 12.38
C ASP A 103 -0.45 -11.27 11.88
N ARG A 104 -0.42 -12.40 11.18
CA ARG A 104 -1.64 -13.03 10.63
C ARG A 104 -2.56 -13.53 11.74
N ALA A 105 -2.04 -13.83 12.93
CA ALA A 105 -2.86 -14.21 14.08
C ALA A 105 -3.65 -13.02 14.66
N ALA A 106 -3.24 -11.77 14.37
CA ALA A 106 -3.96 -10.57 14.77
C ALA A 106 -5.09 -10.18 13.81
N LEU A 107 -5.20 -10.86 12.65
CA LEU A 107 -6.26 -10.59 11.70
C LEU A 107 -7.60 -11.16 12.18
N PRO A 108 -8.71 -10.48 11.88
CA PRO A 108 -10.05 -11.03 12.06
C PRO A 108 -10.20 -12.36 11.30
N PRO A 109 -10.83 -13.39 11.88
CA PRO A 109 -11.02 -14.69 11.21
C PRO A 109 -11.77 -14.60 9.88
N SER A 110 -12.64 -13.61 9.72
CA SER A 110 -13.47 -13.38 8.54
C SER A 110 -12.93 -12.30 7.60
N VAL A 111 -11.65 -11.90 7.73
CA VAL A 111 -11.10 -10.85 6.87
C VAL A 111 -11.25 -11.20 5.38
N ALA A 112 -11.95 -10.34 4.66
CA ALA A 112 -12.08 -10.38 3.21
C ALA A 112 -11.02 -9.45 2.63
N MET A 113 -9.86 -10.00 2.27
CA MET A 113 -8.77 -9.24 1.65
C MET A 113 -8.11 -10.01 0.52
N HIS A 114 -7.57 -9.26 -0.44
CA HIS A 114 -6.68 -9.76 -1.48
C HIS A 114 -5.29 -9.18 -1.28
N THR A 115 -4.27 -9.97 -1.62
CA THR A 115 -2.87 -9.58 -1.45
C THR A 115 -2.19 -9.58 -2.80
N PHE A 116 -1.44 -8.52 -3.09
CA PHE A 116 -0.42 -8.59 -4.12
C PHE A 116 0.66 -9.59 -3.70
N THR A 117 1.41 -10.08 -4.68
CA THR A 117 2.48 -11.06 -4.50
C THR A 117 3.57 -10.73 -5.51
N PRO A 118 4.78 -11.32 -5.39
CA PRO A 118 5.80 -11.14 -6.42
C PRO A 118 5.33 -11.47 -7.84
N ALA A 119 4.32 -12.33 -8.02
CA ALA A 119 3.74 -12.63 -9.34
C ALA A 119 2.96 -11.47 -9.96
N HIS A 120 2.58 -10.47 -9.16
CA HIS A 120 1.94 -9.24 -9.62
C HIS A 120 2.95 -8.12 -9.93
N LEU A 121 4.24 -8.34 -9.64
CA LEU A 121 5.28 -7.38 -10.00
C LEU A 121 5.61 -7.53 -11.48
N GLN A 122 5.71 -6.40 -12.17
CA GLN A 122 6.23 -6.41 -13.53
C GLN A 122 7.73 -6.74 -13.50
N SER A 123 8.12 -7.62 -14.42
CA SER A 123 9.50 -8.04 -14.59
C SER A 123 10.38 -6.97 -15.25
N MET A 124 9.78 -6.00 -15.96
CA MET A 124 10.47 -4.87 -16.59
C MET A 124 9.61 -3.60 -16.54
N LEU A 125 10.23 -2.46 -16.21
CA LEU A 125 9.58 -1.14 -16.07
C LEU A 125 9.25 -0.46 -17.42
N ASP A 126 9.66 -1.06 -18.54
CA ASP A 126 9.57 -0.44 -19.87
C ASP A 126 8.20 -0.57 -20.55
N GLU A 127 7.23 -1.27 -19.92
CA GLU A 127 5.93 -1.59 -20.53
C GLU A 127 4.75 -1.22 -19.62
N VAL A 128 4.72 0.05 -19.17
CA VAL A 128 3.52 0.63 -18.54
C VAL A 128 2.97 1.71 -19.45
N GLU A 129 1.91 1.37 -20.19
CA GLU A 129 1.05 2.37 -20.80
C GLU A 129 0.13 2.91 -19.70
N VAL A 130 0.47 4.06 -19.13
CA VAL A 130 -0.48 4.85 -18.34
C VAL A 130 -1.37 5.58 -19.35
N PRO A 131 -2.69 5.38 -19.36
CA PRO A 131 -3.56 6.18 -20.19
C PRO A 131 -3.51 7.62 -19.69
N ASP A 132 -2.78 8.49 -20.39
CA ASP A 132 -2.86 9.92 -20.18
C ASP A 132 -4.32 10.31 -20.39
N GLY A 133 -5.01 10.76 -19.35
CA GLY A 133 -6.43 11.15 -19.38
C GLY A 133 -6.74 12.37 -20.26
N HIS A 134 -5.97 12.58 -21.33
CA HIS A 134 -6.13 13.65 -22.28
C HIS A 134 -7.03 13.18 -23.45
N PRO A 135 -8.17 13.85 -23.71
CA PRO A 135 -9.14 13.41 -24.72
C PRO A 135 -8.65 13.51 -26.18
N ASN A 136 -7.37 13.78 -26.42
CA ASN A 136 -6.75 13.96 -27.75
C ASN A 136 -5.31 13.39 -27.82
N SER A 137 -4.98 12.32 -27.10
CA SER A 137 -3.62 11.73 -27.20
C SER A 137 -3.46 10.96 -28.52
N PRO A 138 -2.39 11.19 -29.32
CA PRO A 138 -2.23 10.66 -30.69
C PRO A 138 -1.70 9.23 -30.74
N ALA A 139 -1.92 8.40 -29.71
CA ALA A 139 -1.38 7.04 -29.57
C ALA A 139 -1.99 5.99 -30.54
N TYR A 140 -2.54 6.43 -31.68
CA TYR A 140 -2.83 5.57 -32.82
C TYR A 140 -1.86 5.89 -33.96
N GLY A 141 -0.67 5.28 -33.90
CA GLY A 141 0.31 5.42 -34.97
C GLY A 141 1.47 4.46 -34.78
N HIS A 142 1.40 3.32 -35.47
CA HIS A 142 2.49 2.35 -35.62
C HIS A 142 3.87 3.02 -35.76
N LEU A 143 4.73 2.88 -34.74
CA LEU A 143 6.14 3.19 -34.90
C LEU A 143 6.91 1.90 -35.17
N LYS A 144 7.10 1.60 -36.47
CA LYS A 144 8.17 0.72 -36.94
C LYS A 144 9.51 1.29 -36.48
N LEU A 145 10.27 0.52 -35.72
CA LEU A 145 11.69 0.79 -35.48
C LEU A 145 12.50 0.46 -36.74
N PRO A 146 13.25 1.39 -37.34
CA PRO A 146 14.35 1.03 -38.22
C PRO A 146 15.62 0.80 -37.39
N HIS A 147 16.31 -0.27 -37.77
CA HIS A 147 17.63 -0.71 -37.34
C HIS A 147 18.65 0.42 -37.17
N LEU A 148 19.66 0.20 -36.32
CA LEU A 148 21.05 0.41 -36.72
C LEU A 148 22.01 -0.48 -35.91
N ASN A 149 22.90 -1.16 -36.65
CA ASN A 149 24.27 -1.43 -36.20
C ASN A 149 25.01 -0.12 -35.93
#